data_AF-A0A543PUE6-F1
#
_entry.id   AF-A0A543PUE6-F1
#
_cell.length_a   1.000
_cell.length_b   1.000
_cell.length_c   1.000
_cell.angle_alpha   90.00
_cell.angle_beta   90.00
_cell.angle_gamma   90.00
#
_symmetry.space_group_name_H-M   'P 1'
#
loop_
_entity.id
_entity.type
_entity.pdbx_description
1 polymer ?
#
loop_
_entity_poly.entity_id
_entity_poly.type
_entity_poly.pdbx_seq_one_letter_code
_entity_poly.pdbx_strand_id
1 'polypeptide(L)'
;MPRTYPEIVRDALTTLTGGTVRETAVVPLGDVIVLAHLADRPIRRVSHLQGEIELQRPVRDANGDVVLDTNGAPEMETVGVPYRFTDADFELVATGAAGDEHDAIRFRPTGRKPPAGSTVTVNYYPTQTRPTPITDLNVGSVARTMLESVAREIALVELLMENVYRSAFIDTAEGSNLDKVVALVGVKRRPAGVATTRVRFTRAPGSTGQITVPTAAVVADADGNRYATVAPLVLEPGEPSREVLAAGISKSTPAVAANAIDRLEVLIAGIASATNEAPAAVAASAEPDDELRRRARGALAVAARGTVHALKFGLLSIPGVKDVAITEFPNGVPGEIQVDVAYERQGDADLEADVVSRIEELRPAGVRVITAAARMADVRVRVSLTLTGDGVTSTELASLQEDLELRVVDHIRSLPPGGTLRQAQVTLVALSDARVVDASFEFELGGPPSATVTAPTGTVLQPVRPFSFTATTETGVAGLGATIQLDALIPIHLVAGVTLAEATAAIDAAAASYAAGLTGGGSVTVDGLIATLRDDSRFAIVRADVSVTTESVDRFMQLADGIGAQAVGPGDRLVVGEISVDVREGGV
;
A
#
# COMPACT_ATOMS: atom_id res chain seq x y z
N MET A 1 -3.41 4.99 -25.02
CA MET A 1 -2.73 5.84 -24.03
C MET A 1 -2.75 7.27 -24.55
N PRO A 2 -2.98 8.27 -23.68
CA PRO A 2 -2.89 9.68 -24.07
C PRO A 2 -1.48 9.99 -24.57
N ARG A 3 -1.36 10.91 -25.52
CA ARG A 3 -0.06 11.33 -26.03
C ARG A 3 0.66 12.13 -24.96
N THR A 4 1.97 11.95 -24.89
CA THR A 4 2.80 12.76 -24.01
C THR A 4 2.90 14.19 -24.56
N TYR A 5 3.11 15.17 -23.69
CA TYR A 5 3.29 16.56 -24.09
C TYR A 5 4.38 16.73 -25.18
N PRO A 6 5.58 16.11 -25.08
CA PRO A 6 6.59 16.19 -26.13
C PRO A 6 6.13 15.64 -27.49
N GLU A 7 5.32 14.57 -27.51
CA GLU A 7 4.75 14.04 -28.74
C GLU A 7 3.76 15.01 -29.37
N ILE A 8 2.90 15.63 -28.57
CA ILE A 8 1.93 16.63 -29.05
C ILE A 8 2.67 17.84 -29.62
N VAL A 9 3.71 18.34 -28.95
CA VAL A 9 4.53 19.46 -29.47
C VAL A 9 5.20 19.08 -30.79
N ARG A 10 5.81 17.89 -30.88
CA ARG A 10 6.45 17.39 -32.12
C ARG A 10 5.45 17.32 -33.27
N ASP A 11 4.28 16.75 -33.01
CA ASP A 11 3.25 16.54 -34.04
C ASP A 11 2.64 17.90 -34.45
N ALA A 12 2.42 18.81 -33.50
CA ALA A 12 1.96 20.16 -33.78
C ALA A 12 2.99 20.95 -34.62
N LEU A 13 4.29 20.86 -34.32
CA LEU A 13 5.36 21.53 -35.07
C LEU A 13 5.48 21.01 -36.50
N THR A 14 5.37 19.69 -36.67
CA THR A 14 5.39 19.06 -38.00
C THR A 14 4.17 19.48 -38.82
N THR A 15 2.99 19.52 -38.20
CA THR A 15 1.75 19.97 -38.87
C THR A 15 1.83 21.44 -39.25
N LEU A 16 2.32 22.30 -38.34
CA LEU A 16 2.47 23.75 -38.56
C LEU A 16 3.36 24.08 -39.77
N THR A 17 4.33 23.21 -40.05
CA THR A 17 5.31 23.37 -41.14
C THR A 17 4.95 22.57 -42.40
N GLY A 18 3.70 22.09 -42.49
CA GLY A 18 3.15 21.41 -43.68
C GLY A 18 3.62 19.96 -43.86
N GLY A 19 4.06 19.31 -42.77
CA GLY A 19 4.34 17.89 -42.72
C GLY A 19 3.13 17.07 -42.27
N THR A 20 3.14 15.79 -42.62
CA THR A 20 2.16 14.80 -42.22
C THR A 20 2.61 14.13 -40.92
N VAL A 21 1.69 13.91 -39.98
CA VAL A 21 2.00 13.37 -38.65
C VAL A 21 1.26 12.08 -38.36
N ARG A 22 1.95 11.20 -37.65
CA ARG A 22 1.45 9.93 -37.13
C ARG A 22 0.79 9.02 -38.17
N GLU A 23 1.28 9.05 -39.40
CA GLU A 23 0.80 8.11 -40.40
C GLU A 23 1.30 6.72 -40.03
N THR A 24 0.38 5.74 -40.03
CA THR A 24 0.68 4.38 -39.57
C THR A 24 0.79 3.44 -40.76
N ALA A 25 1.72 2.49 -40.66
CA ALA A 25 1.88 1.48 -41.68
C ALA A 25 2.37 0.16 -41.08
N VAL A 26 1.94 -0.93 -41.70
CA VAL A 26 2.32 -2.28 -41.31
C VAL A 26 3.61 -2.69 -41.99
N VAL A 27 4.53 -3.29 -41.23
CA VAL A 27 5.80 -3.80 -41.74
C VAL A 27 5.55 -5.08 -42.56
N PRO A 28 5.81 -5.09 -43.88
CA PRO A 28 5.59 -6.27 -44.71
C PRO A 28 6.62 -7.39 -44.42
N LEU A 29 6.32 -8.61 -44.89
CA LEU A 29 7.27 -9.72 -44.93
C LEU A 29 8.35 -9.43 -46.01
N GLY A 30 9.40 -8.70 -45.64
CA GLY A 30 10.54 -8.34 -46.50
C GLY A 30 11.35 -7.15 -45.97
N ASP A 31 12.53 -6.90 -46.54
CA ASP A 31 13.44 -5.82 -46.10
C ASP A 31 12.99 -4.40 -46.50
N VAL A 32 12.06 -4.31 -47.46
CA VAL A 32 11.57 -3.04 -47.99
C VAL A 32 10.19 -2.78 -47.42
N ILE A 33 10.05 -1.76 -46.58
CA ILE A 33 8.75 -1.25 -46.21
C ILE A 33 8.27 -0.36 -47.33
N VAL A 34 7.61 -0.98 -48.30
CA VAL A 34 6.72 -0.26 -49.20
C VAL A 34 5.53 0.13 -48.35
N LEU A 35 5.56 1.36 -47.83
CA LEU A 35 4.43 1.96 -47.13
C LEU A 35 3.33 2.16 -48.17
N ALA A 36 2.53 1.12 -48.44
CA ALA A 36 1.56 1.07 -49.54
C ALA A 36 0.50 2.18 -49.49
N HIS A 37 0.46 2.98 -48.41
CA HIS A 37 -0.59 3.95 -48.12
C HIS A 37 -0.10 5.30 -47.58
N LEU A 38 1.16 5.74 -47.77
CA LEU A 38 1.46 7.15 -47.48
C LEU A 38 0.62 8.05 -48.37
N ALA A 39 -0.27 8.86 -47.76
CA ALA A 39 -1.30 9.61 -48.46
C ALA A 39 -0.73 10.68 -49.42
N ASP A 40 0.41 11.29 -49.06
CA ASP A 40 1.02 12.39 -49.80
C ASP A 40 2.44 12.04 -50.26
N ARG A 41 2.55 11.53 -51.48
CA ARG A 41 3.83 11.14 -52.13
C ARG A 41 4.25 12.14 -53.20
N PRO A 42 5.56 12.26 -53.50
CA PRO A 42 6.70 11.61 -52.86
C PRO A 42 7.17 12.30 -51.57
N ILE A 43 7.97 11.59 -50.77
CA ILE A 43 8.51 12.04 -49.47
C ILE A 43 9.79 12.86 -49.71
N ARG A 44 9.86 14.07 -49.14
CA ARG A 44 11.09 14.88 -49.12
C ARG A 44 12.03 14.47 -47.99
N ARG A 45 11.49 14.29 -46.78
CA ARG A 45 12.26 13.90 -45.58
C ARG A 45 11.35 13.26 -44.53
N VAL A 46 11.89 12.34 -43.75
CA VAL A 46 11.27 11.82 -42.54
C VAL A 46 11.73 12.65 -41.35
N SER A 47 10.81 13.11 -40.51
CA SER A 47 11.14 13.88 -39.30
C SER A 47 11.13 13.01 -38.05
N HIS A 48 10.29 11.98 -38.04
CA HIS A 48 10.20 11.04 -36.94
C HIS A 48 9.71 9.69 -37.44
N LEU A 49 10.39 8.62 -37.03
CA LEU A 49 9.99 7.25 -37.31
C LEU A 49 10.09 6.46 -36.00
N GLN A 50 8.98 5.87 -35.58
CA GLN A 50 8.90 5.07 -34.36
C GLN A 50 8.17 3.76 -34.62
N GLY A 51 8.54 2.73 -33.89
CA GLY A 51 7.89 1.42 -33.90
C GLY A 51 8.40 0.59 -32.74
N GLU A 52 8.34 -0.71 -32.84
CA GLU A 52 8.89 -1.63 -31.84
C GLU A 52 10.09 -2.38 -32.42
N ILE A 53 11.04 -2.74 -31.56
CA ILE A 53 12.10 -3.70 -31.87
C ILE A 53 12.00 -4.86 -30.89
N GLU A 54 12.35 -6.06 -31.33
CA GLU A 54 12.46 -7.20 -30.44
C GLU A 54 13.84 -7.19 -29.77
N LEU A 55 13.82 -7.20 -28.44
CA LEU A 55 15.01 -7.39 -27.61
C LEU A 55 14.87 -8.69 -26.83
N GLN A 56 15.94 -9.47 -26.81
CA GLN A 56 16.03 -10.63 -25.92
C GLN A 56 16.51 -10.18 -24.54
N ARG A 57 15.75 -10.52 -23.50
CA ARG A 57 16.11 -10.25 -22.11
C ARG A 57 15.87 -11.50 -21.25
N PRO A 58 16.60 -11.66 -20.13
CA PRO A 58 16.34 -12.76 -19.22
C PRO A 58 14.97 -12.61 -18.54
N VAL A 59 14.23 -13.72 -18.42
CA VAL A 59 12.98 -13.84 -17.68
C VAL A 59 13.26 -13.59 -16.20
N ARG A 60 12.38 -12.83 -15.53
CA ARG A 60 12.47 -12.56 -14.09
C ARG A 60 11.23 -13.06 -13.36
N ASP A 61 11.42 -13.63 -12.19
CA ASP A 61 10.33 -14.09 -11.32
C ASP A 61 9.65 -12.93 -10.56
N ALA A 62 8.65 -13.25 -9.72
CA ALA A 62 7.91 -12.26 -8.94
C ALA A 62 8.76 -11.47 -7.93
N ASN A 63 9.96 -11.97 -7.60
CA ASN A 63 10.92 -11.34 -6.70
C ASN A 63 11.99 -10.54 -7.49
N GLY A 64 11.98 -10.63 -8.82
CA GLY A 64 12.92 -9.96 -9.71
C GLY A 64 14.17 -10.76 -10.05
N ASP A 65 14.27 -12.03 -9.64
CA ASP A 65 15.42 -12.89 -9.89
C ASP A 65 15.37 -13.51 -11.29
N VAL A 66 16.54 -13.71 -11.91
CA VAL A 66 16.64 -14.28 -13.26
C VAL A 66 16.28 -15.76 -13.22
N VAL A 67 15.28 -16.14 -14.00
CA VAL A 67 14.86 -17.54 -14.14
C VAL A 67 15.91 -18.29 -14.96
N LEU A 68 16.36 -19.43 -14.46
CA LEU A 68 17.32 -20.30 -15.11
C LEU A 68 16.61 -21.52 -15.70
N ASP A 69 17.03 -21.93 -16.89
CA ASP A 69 16.58 -23.16 -17.54
C ASP A 69 17.12 -24.42 -16.83
N THR A 70 16.73 -25.59 -17.32
CA THR A 70 17.16 -26.89 -16.75
C THR A 70 18.68 -27.12 -16.80
N ASN A 71 19.41 -26.31 -17.56
CA ASN A 71 20.86 -26.37 -17.72
C ASN A 71 21.59 -25.26 -16.95
N GLY A 72 20.87 -24.42 -16.20
CA GLY A 72 21.44 -23.31 -15.43
C GLY A 72 21.75 -22.06 -16.26
N ALA A 73 21.27 -21.96 -17.50
CA ALA A 73 21.39 -20.76 -18.33
C ALA A 73 20.15 -19.85 -18.13
N PRO A 74 20.29 -18.51 -18.24
CA PRO A 74 19.15 -17.61 -18.17
C PRO A 74 18.09 -17.95 -19.23
N GLU A 75 16.85 -18.17 -18.80
CA GLU A 75 15.72 -18.28 -19.72
C GLU A 75 15.50 -16.92 -20.37
N MET A 76 15.48 -16.87 -21.71
CA MET A 76 15.41 -15.62 -22.46
C MET A 76 14.00 -15.42 -23.03
N GLU A 77 13.41 -14.25 -22.78
CA GLU A 77 12.16 -13.80 -23.38
C GLU A 77 12.45 -12.77 -24.47
N THR A 78 11.70 -12.85 -25.57
CA THR A 78 11.69 -11.82 -26.61
C THR A 78 10.62 -10.80 -26.30
N VAL A 79 11.01 -9.55 -26.10
CA VAL A 79 10.10 -8.46 -25.72
C VAL A 79 10.17 -7.34 -26.74
N GLY A 80 9.00 -6.92 -27.22
CA GLY A 80 8.84 -5.73 -28.04
C GLY A 80 9.07 -4.47 -27.21
N VAL A 81 10.07 -3.68 -27.60
CA VAL A 81 10.41 -2.42 -26.93
C VAL A 81 10.22 -1.27 -27.92
N PRO A 82 9.53 -0.18 -27.53
CA PRO A 82 9.37 0.98 -28.40
C PRO A 82 10.74 1.57 -28.74
N TYR A 83 10.97 1.81 -30.03
CA TYR A 83 12.22 2.32 -30.55
C TYR A 83 11.99 3.44 -31.57
N ARG A 84 12.85 4.45 -31.48
CA ARG A 84 12.93 5.53 -32.46
C ARG A 84 14.02 5.21 -33.47
N PHE A 85 13.62 5.02 -34.72
CA PHE A 85 14.54 4.75 -35.81
C PHE A 85 15.18 6.05 -36.32
N THR A 86 16.44 5.95 -36.72
CA THR A 86 17.29 7.05 -37.19
C THR A 86 17.76 6.80 -38.62
N ASP A 87 18.46 7.76 -39.21
CA ASP A 87 19.02 7.61 -40.57
C ASP A 87 20.07 6.48 -40.68
N ALA A 88 20.57 5.98 -39.55
CA ALA A 88 21.41 4.78 -39.50
C ALA A 88 20.61 3.48 -39.69
N ASP A 89 19.30 3.51 -39.41
CA ASP A 89 18.42 2.34 -39.44
C ASP A 89 17.68 2.19 -40.77
N PHE A 90 17.41 3.29 -41.48
CA PHE A 90 16.62 3.27 -42.70
C PHE A 90 17.19 4.17 -43.81
N GLU A 91 16.63 4.02 -45.01
CA GLU A 91 16.86 4.88 -46.17
C GLU A 91 15.53 5.12 -46.91
N LEU A 92 15.43 6.26 -47.60
CA LEU A 92 14.31 6.55 -48.50
C LEU A 92 14.62 5.98 -49.87
N VAL A 93 13.64 5.29 -50.46
CA VAL A 93 13.82 4.58 -51.74
C VAL A 93 12.66 4.90 -52.67
N ALA A 94 12.94 4.95 -53.97
CA ALA A 94 11.92 5.07 -55.00
C ALA A 94 11.45 3.67 -55.43
N THR A 95 10.14 3.46 -55.46
CA THR A 95 9.54 2.21 -55.94
C THR A 95 9.06 2.28 -57.40
N GLY A 96 8.96 3.50 -57.97
CA GLY A 96 8.59 3.75 -59.35
C GLY A 96 9.71 3.51 -60.37
N ALA A 97 9.33 3.24 -61.64
CA ALA A 97 10.25 2.91 -62.73
C ALA A 97 11.22 4.05 -63.13
N ALA A 98 10.91 5.30 -62.77
CA ALA A 98 11.76 6.47 -63.04
C ALA A 98 12.85 6.70 -61.98
N GLY A 99 12.73 6.10 -60.79
CA GLY A 99 13.77 6.08 -59.75
C GLY A 99 13.98 7.39 -58.96
N ASP A 100 13.18 8.42 -59.19
CA ASP A 100 13.29 9.77 -58.62
C ASP A 100 12.25 10.08 -57.51
N GLU A 101 11.17 9.30 -57.45
CA GLU A 101 10.08 9.45 -56.48
C GLU A 101 10.38 8.68 -55.19
N HIS A 102 11.10 9.27 -54.23
CA HIS A 102 11.35 8.66 -52.91
C HIS A 102 10.03 8.47 -52.13
N ASP A 103 9.42 7.30 -52.27
CA ASP A 103 8.05 7.04 -51.82
C ASP A 103 7.92 5.86 -50.86
N ALA A 104 9.02 5.19 -50.52
CA ALA A 104 9.08 4.09 -49.56
C ALA A 104 10.27 4.21 -48.59
N ILE A 105 10.18 3.49 -47.46
CA ILE A 105 11.22 3.40 -46.45
C ILE A 105 11.80 1.99 -46.49
N ARG A 106 13.12 1.86 -46.71
CA ARG A 106 13.82 0.57 -46.60
C ARG A 106 14.64 0.56 -45.33
N PHE A 107 14.51 -0.49 -44.52
CA PHE A 107 15.38 -0.67 -43.36
C PHE A 107 16.72 -1.26 -43.79
N ARG A 108 17.81 -0.67 -43.31
CA ARG A 108 19.16 -1.10 -43.66
C ARG A 108 19.45 -2.46 -43.03
N PRO A 109 20.21 -3.35 -43.70
CA PRO A 109 20.62 -4.63 -43.12
C PRO A 109 21.40 -4.51 -41.82
N THR A 110 22.19 -3.43 -41.68
CA THR A 110 23.03 -3.15 -40.51
C THR A 110 22.32 -2.36 -39.40
N GLY A 111 21.10 -1.89 -39.67
CA GLY A 111 20.30 -1.08 -38.76
C GLY A 111 19.36 -1.93 -37.90
N ARG A 112 18.77 -1.33 -36.86
CA ARG A 112 17.71 -2.00 -36.11
C ARG A 112 16.45 -2.05 -36.97
N LYS A 113 15.73 -3.17 -36.92
CA LYS A 113 14.54 -3.42 -37.75
C LYS A 113 13.33 -3.72 -36.88
N PRO A 114 12.13 -3.23 -37.24
CA PRO A 114 10.91 -3.64 -36.59
C PRO A 114 10.52 -5.08 -36.99
N PRO A 115 9.85 -5.84 -36.12
CA PRO A 115 9.35 -7.18 -36.44
C PRO A 115 8.37 -7.16 -37.62
N ALA A 116 8.37 -8.21 -38.44
CA ALA A 116 7.41 -8.33 -39.53
C ALA A 116 5.97 -8.40 -38.98
N GLY A 117 5.04 -7.67 -39.60
CA GLY A 117 3.66 -7.54 -39.13
C GLY A 117 3.43 -6.53 -38.01
N SER A 118 4.49 -5.94 -37.42
CA SER A 118 4.34 -4.82 -36.49
C SER A 118 3.91 -3.53 -37.21
N THR A 119 3.49 -2.52 -36.46
CA THR A 119 3.10 -1.21 -37.01
C THR A 119 4.15 -0.17 -36.68
N VAL A 120 4.57 0.59 -37.70
CA VAL A 120 5.41 1.79 -37.53
C VAL A 120 4.56 3.05 -37.69
N THR A 121 4.93 4.09 -36.96
CA THR A 121 4.33 5.44 -37.04
C THR A 121 5.37 6.41 -37.58
N VAL A 122 4.99 7.17 -38.61
CA VAL A 122 5.89 8.06 -39.36
C VAL A 122 5.35 9.50 -39.36
N ASN A 123 6.24 10.46 -39.10
CA ASN A 123 6.05 11.86 -39.41
C ASN A 123 7.02 12.23 -40.54
N TYR A 124 6.54 12.89 -41.59
CA TYR A 124 7.34 13.22 -42.77
C TYR A 124 6.85 14.49 -43.46
N TYR A 125 7.64 14.99 -44.41
CA TYR A 125 7.30 16.13 -45.25
C TYR A 125 7.19 15.67 -46.70
N PRO A 126 6.04 15.87 -47.36
CA PRO A 126 5.92 15.70 -48.80
C PRO A 126 6.82 16.64 -49.61
N THR A 127 7.17 16.27 -50.85
CA THR A 127 7.92 17.15 -51.77
C THR A 127 7.12 18.36 -52.23
N GLN A 128 5.79 18.24 -52.22
CA GLN A 128 4.87 19.31 -52.60
C GLN A 128 4.62 20.33 -51.48
N THR A 129 5.16 20.10 -50.28
CA THR A 129 5.00 21.01 -49.15
C THR A 129 5.59 22.38 -49.48
N ARG A 130 4.74 23.41 -49.44
CA ARG A 130 5.18 24.80 -49.66
C ARG A 130 6.00 25.27 -48.46
N PRO A 131 7.07 26.06 -48.66
CA PRO A 131 7.80 26.66 -47.56
C PRO A 131 6.86 27.48 -46.67
N THR A 132 6.87 27.20 -45.37
CA THR A 132 6.07 27.96 -44.42
C THR A 132 6.75 29.28 -44.07
N PRO A 133 6.00 30.37 -43.89
CA PRO A 133 6.56 31.65 -43.47
C PRO A 133 7.16 31.61 -42.06
N ILE A 134 6.79 30.60 -41.26
CA ILE A 134 7.35 30.33 -39.94
C ILE A 134 8.67 29.58 -40.12
N THR A 135 9.77 30.24 -39.77
CA THR A 135 11.14 29.75 -40.00
C THR A 135 11.90 29.44 -38.72
N ASP A 136 11.55 30.09 -37.60
CA ASP A 136 12.17 29.84 -36.29
C ASP A 136 11.30 28.89 -35.45
N LEU A 137 11.80 27.66 -35.28
CA LEU A 137 11.16 26.57 -34.53
C LEU A 137 12.00 26.16 -33.32
N ASN A 138 13.03 26.94 -32.99
CA ASN A 138 13.88 26.69 -31.85
C ASN A 138 13.12 26.95 -30.55
N VAL A 139 13.54 26.28 -29.48
CA VAL A 139 13.05 26.54 -28.13
C VAL A 139 13.26 28.02 -27.81
N GLY A 140 12.21 28.70 -27.33
CA GLY A 140 12.24 30.13 -27.03
C GLY A 140 11.78 31.05 -28.17
N SER A 141 11.56 30.52 -29.38
CA SER A 141 10.93 31.30 -30.46
C SER A 141 9.46 31.61 -30.14
N VAL A 142 8.96 32.78 -30.57
CA VAL A 142 7.57 33.20 -30.29
C VAL A 142 6.57 32.19 -30.85
N ALA A 143 6.79 31.72 -32.09
CA ALA A 143 5.92 30.76 -32.74
C ALA A 143 5.86 29.43 -31.99
N ARG A 144 7.01 28.91 -31.53
CA ARG A 144 7.05 27.67 -30.75
C ARG A 144 6.43 27.84 -29.37
N THR A 145 6.68 28.95 -28.67
CA THR A 145 6.10 29.20 -27.33
C THR A 145 4.56 29.25 -27.38
N MET A 146 3.99 29.89 -28.41
CA MET A 146 2.54 29.89 -28.61
C MET A 146 2.00 28.48 -28.87
N LEU A 147 2.70 27.71 -29.71
CA LEU A 147 2.32 26.33 -30.02
C LEU A 147 2.42 25.41 -28.80
N GLU A 148 3.47 25.56 -27.99
CA GLU A 148 3.69 24.81 -26.75
C GLU A 148 2.60 25.09 -25.72
N SER A 149 2.08 26.32 -25.68
CA SER A 149 0.93 26.68 -24.85
C SER A 149 -0.34 25.94 -25.30
N VAL A 150 -0.62 25.89 -26.60
CA VAL A 150 -1.75 25.11 -27.15
C VAL A 150 -1.55 23.61 -26.93
N ALA A 151 -0.34 23.11 -27.14
CA ALA A 151 0.01 21.70 -26.93
C ALA A 151 -0.17 21.28 -25.46
N ARG A 152 0.11 22.18 -24.52
CA ARG A 152 -0.13 21.96 -23.09
C ARG A 152 -1.62 21.76 -22.80
N GLU A 153 -2.48 22.60 -23.37
CA GLU A 153 -3.94 22.46 -23.21
C GLU A 153 -4.45 21.16 -23.84
N ILE A 154 -3.96 20.80 -25.02
CA ILE A 154 -4.30 19.50 -25.66
C ILE A 154 -3.87 18.34 -24.77
N ALA A 155 -2.65 18.38 -24.21
CA ALA A 155 -2.15 17.34 -23.31
C ALA A 155 -3.00 17.21 -22.05
N LEU A 156 -3.43 18.34 -21.47
CA LEU A 156 -4.30 18.38 -20.32
C LEU A 156 -5.69 17.79 -20.63
N VAL A 157 -6.27 18.14 -21.78
CA VAL A 157 -7.56 17.57 -22.23
C VAL A 157 -7.46 16.07 -22.43
N GLU A 158 -6.41 15.57 -23.10
CA GLU A 158 -6.21 14.12 -23.28
C GLU A 158 -6.06 13.38 -21.95
N LEU A 159 -5.30 13.95 -21.00
CA LEU A 159 -5.15 13.38 -19.66
C LEU A 159 -6.48 13.34 -18.90
N LEU A 160 -7.27 14.42 -18.99
CA LEU A 160 -8.60 14.48 -18.38
C LEU A 160 -9.55 13.45 -19.01
N MET A 161 -9.53 13.27 -20.33
CA MET A 161 -10.34 12.26 -21.00
C MET A 161 -9.97 10.84 -20.58
N GLU A 162 -8.67 10.54 -20.46
CA GLU A 162 -8.20 9.24 -19.93
C GLU A 162 -8.66 9.03 -18.49
N ASN A 163 -8.59 10.06 -17.63
CA ASN A 163 -9.07 9.97 -16.25
C ASN A 163 -10.59 9.72 -16.21
N VAL A 164 -11.37 10.45 -17.01
CA VAL A 164 -12.81 10.22 -17.14
C VAL A 164 -13.10 8.78 -17.57
N TYR A 165 -12.38 8.27 -18.58
CA TYR A 165 -12.52 6.89 -19.02
C TYR A 165 -12.20 5.89 -17.91
N ARG A 166 -11.07 6.06 -17.20
CA ARG A 166 -10.69 5.21 -16.06
C ARG A 166 -11.66 5.30 -14.90
N SER A 167 -12.28 6.45 -14.67
CA SER A 167 -13.26 6.62 -13.59
C SER A 167 -14.56 5.80 -13.77
N ALA A 168 -14.77 5.23 -14.96
CA ALA A 168 -15.92 4.37 -15.24
C ALA A 168 -15.73 2.91 -14.82
N PHE A 169 -14.49 2.48 -14.54
CA PHE A 169 -14.19 1.08 -14.20
C PHE A 169 -14.01 0.91 -12.70
N ILE A 170 -14.57 -0.17 -12.14
CA ILE A 170 -14.51 -0.46 -10.71
C ILE A 170 -13.08 -0.56 -10.18
N ASP A 171 -12.13 -0.99 -11.01
CA ASP A 171 -10.73 -1.19 -10.62
C ASP A 171 -9.94 0.12 -10.51
N THR A 172 -10.32 1.13 -11.29
CA THR A 172 -9.59 2.40 -11.40
C THR A 172 -10.38 3.62 -10.92
N ALA A 173 -11.68 3.48 -10.66
CA ALA A 173 -12.50 4.53 -10.10
C ALA A 173 -12.15 4.77 -8.61
N GLU A 174 -12.17 6.04 -8.22
CA GLU A 174 -11.87 6.52 -6.87
C GLU A 174 -12.95 7.48 -6.37
N GLY A 175 -13.07 7.60 -5.05
CA GLY A 175 -13.96 8.52 -4.34
C GLY A 175 -15.40 8.48 -4.83
N SER A 176 -15.94 9.65 -5.19
CA SER A 176 -17.35 9.77 -5.63
C SER A 176 -17.65 9.06 -6.95
N ASN A 177 -16.65 8.84 -7.81
CA ASN A 177 -16.86 8.08 -9.05
C ASN A 177 -16.99 6.59 -8.73
N LEU A 178 -16.16 6.08 -7.80
CA LEU A 178 -16.32 4.72 -7.29
C LEU A 178 -17.70 4.52 -6.67
N ASP A 179 -18.18 5.48 -5.87
CA ASP A 179 -19.52 5.43 -5.26
C ASP A 179 -20.64 5.28 -6.30
N LYS A 180 -20.54 5.96 -7.45
CA LYS A 180 -21.50 5.83 -8.56
C LYS A 180 -21.41 4.47 -9.26
N VAL A 181 -20.20 3.97 -9.48
CA VAL A 181 -19.97 2.67 -10.12
C VAL A 181 -20.52 1.54 -9.24
N VAL A 182 -20.22 1.55 -7.94
CA VAL A 182 -20.72 0.51 -7.02
C VAL A 182 -22.22 0.60 -6.76
N ALA A 183 -22.82 1.78 -6.92
CA ALA A 183 -24.27 1.93 -6.84
C ALA A 183 -25.01 1.12 -7.92
N LEU A 184 -24.38 0.86 -9.07
CA LEU A 184 -24.96 0.01 -10.13
C LEU A 184 -25.16 -1.45 -9.69
N VAL A 185 -24.35 -1.93 -8.74
CA VAL A 185 -24.47 -3.26 -8.14
C VAL A 185 -25.21 -3.25 -6.79
N GLY A 186 -25.90 -2.14 -6.47
CA GLY A 186 -26.70 -2.00 -5.25
C GLY A 186 -25.87 -1.78 -3.97
N VAL A 187 -24.58 -1.51 -4.10
CA VAL A 187 -23.68 -1.27 -2.97
C VAL A 187 -23.57 0.23 -2.68
N LYS A 188 -23.60 0.60 -1.40
CA LYS A 188 -23.40 1.98 -0.92
C LYS A 188 -22.28 2.03 0.10
N ARG A 189 -21.42 3.04 0.03
CA ARG A 189 -20.31 3.25 0.98
C ARG A 189 -20.83 3.40 2.41
N ARG A 190 -20.18 2.71 3.36
CA ARG A 190 -20.43 2.90 4.78
C ARG A 190 -19.89 4.27 5.21
N PRO A 191 -20.75 5.19 5.68
CA PRO A 191 -20.29 6.51 6.08
C PRO A 191 -19.43 6.43 7.33
N ALA A 192 -18.58 7.43 7.54
CA ALA A 192 -17.95 7.65 8.83
C ALA A 192 -19.03 7.81 9.93
N GLY A 193 -18.71 7.30 11.11
CA GLY A 193 -19.46 7.59 12.32
C GLY A 193 -19.34 9.06 12.71
N VAL A 194 -20.21 9.52 13.61
CA VAL A 194 -20.07 10.84 14.25
C VAL A 194 -19.16 10.73 15.46
N ALA A 195 -18.48 11.83 15.82
CA ALA A 195 -17.76 11.89 17.09
C ALA A 195 -18.74 11.73 18.25
N THR A 196 -18.42 10.84 19.19
CA THR A 196 -19.25 10.56 20.37
C THR A 196 -18.44 10.76 21.64
N THR A 197 -19.07 11.30 22.69
CA THR A 197 -18.44 11.49 24.00
C THR A 197 -19.47 11.42 25.12
N ARG A 198 -19.02 11.17 26.35
CA ARG A 198 -19.86 11.30 27.54
C ARG A 198 -19.75 12.70 28.08
N VAL A 199 -20.89 13.37 28.24
CA VAL A 199 -20.99 14.71 28.79
C VAL A 199 -21.60 14.62 30.18
N ARG A 200 -20.86 15.14 31.16
CA ARG A 200 -21.24 15.28 32.55
C ARG A 200 -21.94 16.61 32.77
N PHE A 201 -23.20 16.55 33.14
CA PHE A 201 -23.98 17.72 33.54
C PHE A 201 -23.88 17.89 35.05
N THR A 202 -23.50 19.08 35.51
CA THR A 202 -23.30 19.41 36.94
C THR A 202 -24.44 20.29 37.44
N ARG A 203 -25.01 19.93 38.58
CA ARG A 203 -26.09 20.68 39.25
C ARG A 203 -25.59 22.05 39.74
N ALA A 204 -26.41 23.07 39.54
CA ALA A 204 -26.15 24.40 40.07
C ALA A 204 -26.34 24.46 41.60
N PRO A 205 -25.43 25.13 42.34
CA PRO A 205 -25.59 25.33 43.78
C PRO A 205 -26.94 25.97 44.13
N GLY A 206 -27.66 25.39 45.09
CA GLY A 206 -28.97 25.88 45.53
C GLY A 206 -30.16 25.38 44.69
N SER A 207 -29.94 24.66 43.59
CA SER A 207 -31.02 24.00 42.85
C SER A 207 -31.56 22.79 43.62
N THR A 208 -32.84 22.81 43.96
CA THR A 208 -33.56 21.72 44.65
C THR A 208 -34.54 21.04 43.70
N GLY A 209 -34.80 19.76 43.92
CA GLY A 209 -35.71 18.96 43.08
C GLY A 209 -35.05 18.27 41.88
N GLN A 210 -35.87 17.58 41.10
CA GLN A 210 -35.44 16.80 39.93
C GLN A 210 -35.16 17.74 38.75
N ILE A 211 -34.08 17.50 38.00
CA ILE A 211 -33.71 18.28 36.80
C ILE A 211 -33.72 17.35 35.60
N THR A 212 -34.39 17.74 34.52
CA THR A 212 -34.40 16.98 33.27
C THR A 212 -33.63 17.72 32.19
N VAL A 213 -32.59 17.07 31.66
CA VAL A 213 -31.89 17.45 30.45
C VAL A 213 -32.57 16.71 29.29
N PRO A 214 -33.17 17.42 28.32
CA PRO A 214 -33.85 16.76 27.22
C PRO A 214 -32.86 16.07 26.29
N THR A 215 -33.37 15.15 25.48
CA THR A 215 -32.63 14.66 24.31
C THR A 215 -32.38 15.82 23.35
N ALA A 216 -31.29 15.74 22.57
CA ALA A 216 -30.84 16.79 21.65
C ALA A 216 -30.49 18.14 22.32
N ALA A 217 -30.18 18.15 23.62
CA ALA A 217 -29.58 19.32 24.27
C ALA A 217 -28.17 19.55 23.69
N VAL A 218 -27.90 20.78 23.23
CA VAL A 218 -26.65 21.10 22.53
C VAL A 218 -25.60 21.66 23.48
N VAL A 219 -24.43 21.04 23.45
CA VAL A 219 -23.20 21.47 24.12
C VAL A 219 -22.11 21.72 23.08
N ALA A 220 -21.20 22.64 23.36
CA ALA A 220 -20.15 23.03 22.43
C ALA A 220 -18.82 23.27 23.13
N ASP A 221 -17.74 23.19 22.37
CA ASP A 221 -16.42 23.69 22.79
C ASP A 221 -16.22 25.17 22.43
N ALA A 222 -15.03 25.68 22.74
CA ALA A 222 -14.61 27.05 22.43
C ALA A 222 -14.59 27.34 20.91
N ASP A 223 -14.21 26.35 20.10
CA ASP A 223 -14.07 26.46 18.64
C ASP A 223 -15.43 26.40 17.90
N GLY A 224 -16.51 26.09 18.61
CA GLY A 224 -17.86 26.03 18.05
C GLY A 224 -18.24 24.65 17.48
N ASN A 225 -17.50 23.60 17.83
CA ASN A 225 -17.87 22.22 17.54
C ASN A 225 -19.05 21.82 18.44
N ARG A 226 -20.16 21.40 17.83
CA ARG A 226 -21.43 21.18 18.54
C ARG A 226 -21.76 19.70 18.65
N TYR A 227 -22.14 19.30 19.86
CA TYR A 227 -22.57 17.96 20.24
C TYR A 227 -23.97 18.02 20.82
N ALA A 228 -24.79 17.01 20.55
CA ALA A 228 -26.15 16.91 21.05
C ALA A 228 -26.32 15.62 21.88
N THR A 229 -27.04 15.71 23.01
CA THR A 229 -27.36 14.53 23.84
C THR A 229 -28.20 13.53 23.05
N VAL A 230 -27.82 12.24 23.08
CA VAL A 230 -28.53 11.18 22.32
C VAL A 230 -29.73 10.60 23.07
N ALA A 231 -29.82 10.87 24.37
CA ALA A 231 -30.88 10.39 25.26
C ALA A 231 -31.20 11.48 26.29
N PRO A 232 -32.42 11.48 26.86
CA PRO A 232 -32.73 12.34 27.99
C PRO A 232 -31.95 11.88 29.23
N LEU A 233 -31.60 12.85 30.07
CA LEU A 233 -30.90 12.63 31.33
C LEU A 233 -31.68 13.28 32.45
N VAL A 234 -31.93 12.54 33.52
CA VAL A 234 -32.63 13.06 34.71
C VAL A 234 -31.66 13.06 35.89
N LEU A 235 -31.43 14.21 36.51
CA LEU A 235 -30.72 14.30 37.78
C LEU A 235 -31.74 14.23 38.91
N GLU A 236 -31.63 13.21 39.75
CA GLU A 236 -32.52 13.04 40.90
C GLU A 236 -32.26 14.12 41.97
N PRO A 237 -33.22 14.38 42.88
CA PRO A 237 -33.01 15.33 43.97
C PRO A 237 -31.75 15.00 44.78
N GLY A 238 -30.84 15.96 44.89
CA GLY A 238 -29.58 15.80 45.62
C GLY A 238 -28.43 15.18 44.83
N GLU A 239 -28.66 14.71 43.60
CA GLU A 239 -27.60 14.21 42.73
C GLU A 239 -26.73 15.38 42.20
N PRO A 240 -25.41 15.38 42.43
CA PRO A 240 -24.54 16.52 42.09
C PRO A 240 -24.21 16.60 40.60
N SER A 241 -24.08 15.44 39.93
CA SER A 241 -23.79 15.38 38.50
C SER A 241 -24.19 14.02 37.93
N ARG A 242 -24.54 13.98 36.65
CA ARG A 242 -24.80 12.73 35.92
C ARG A 242 -24.30 12.83 34.48
N GLU A 243 -23.93 11.70 33.90
CA GLU A 243 -23.42 11.62 32.53
C GLU A 243 -24.45 11.09 31.53
N VAL A 244 -24.37 11.61 30.30
CA VAL A 244 -25.13 11.12 29.16
C VAL A 244 -24.25 11.12 27.91
N LEU A 245 -24.53 10.21 26.98
CA LEU A 245 -23.83 10.18 25.71
C LEU A 245 -24.29 11.37 24.84
N ALA A 246 -23.35 12.04 24.20
CA ALA A 246 -23.57 13.08 23.21
C ALA A 246 -22.84 12.73 21.91
N ALA A 247 -23.43 13.14 20.79
CA ALA A 247 -22.89 12.91 19.46
C ALA A 247 -22.76 14.24 18.70
N GLY A 248 -21.74 14.36 17.85
CA GLY A 248 -21.55 15.52 16.98
C GLY A 248 -22.78 15.76 16.12
N ILE A 249 -23.21 17.02 16.00
CA ILE A 249 -24.42 17.39 15.24
C ILE A 249 -24.21 17.13 13.73
N SER A 250 -22.97 17.21 13.26
CA SER A 250 -22.62 16.89 11.88
C SER A 250 -21.57 15.77 11.81
N LYS A 251 -21.50 15.10 10.66
CA LYS A 251 -20.42 14.14 10.35
C LYS A 251 -19.03 14.77 10.27
N SER A 252 -18.97 16.10 10.14
CA SER A 252 -17.73 16.86 10.12
C SER A 252 -17.34 17.38 11.51
N THR A 253 -18.15 17.13 12.55
CA THR A 253 -17.80 17.53 13.91
C THR A 253 -16.57 16.72 14.34
N PRO A 254 -15.41 17.39 14.59
CA PRO A 254 -14.18 16.71 14.93
C PRO A 254 -14.25 16.14 16.35
N ALA A 255 -13.48 15.10 16.61
CA ALA A 255 -13.27 14.60 17.96
C ALA A 255 -12.51 15.64 18.81
N VAL A 256 -13.10 16.03 19.94
CA VAL A 256 -12.52 17.01 20.86
C VAL A 256 -11.78 16.33 22.02
N ALA A 257 -10.78 17.01 22.58
CA ALA A 257 -10.02 16.51 23.72
C ALA A 257 -10.88 16.42 25.01
N ALA A 258 -10.36 15.77 26.04
CA ALA A 258 -10.97 15.80 27.36
C ALA A 258 -11.09 17.25 27.88
N ASN A 259 -12.20 17.57 28.51
CA ASN A 259 -12.58 18.88 29.07
C ASN A 259 -12.65 20.03 28.05
N ALA A 260 -12.76 19.72 26.77
CA ALA A 260 -12.88 20.73 25.71
C ALA A 260 -14.31 21.27 25.57
N ILE A 261 -15.33 20.45 25.85
CA ILE A 261 -16.72 20.89 25.89
C ILE A 261 -16.93 21.65 27.19
N ASP A 262 -17.24 22.95 27.10
CA ASP A 262 -17.39 23.84 28.26
C ASP A 262 -18.64 24.73 28.19
N ARG A 263 -19.35 24.73 27.07
CA ARG A 263 -20.48 25.63 26.81
C ARG A 263 -21.79 24.89 26.58
N LEU A 264 -22.81 25.32 27.31
CA LEU A 264 -24.22 24.99 27.03
C LEU A 264 -24.81 26.04 26.10
N GLU A 265 -25.29 25.64 24.93
CA GLU A 265 -25.92 26.58 23.99
C GLU A 265 -27.35 26.92 24.41
N VAL A 266 -28.05 25.95 24.99
CA VAL A 266 -29.37 26.15 25.62
C VAL A 266 -29.21 25.95 27.12
N LEU A 267 -29.46 27.01 27.89
CA LEU A 267 -29.41 26.94 29.35
C LEU A 267 -30.55 26.07 29.88
N ILE A 268 -30.19 25.10 30.71
CA ILE A 268 -31.14 24.19 31.37
C ILE A 268 -31.21 24.62 32.84
N ALA A 269 -32.42 24.94 33.30
CA ALA A 269 -32.63 25.40 34.67
C ALA A 269 -32.09 24.38 35.70
N GLY A 270 -31.25 24.84 36.62
CA GLY A 270 -30.64 23.99 37.65
C GLY A 270 -29.34 23.29 37.24
N ILE A 271 -28.87 23.45 36.00
CA ILE A 271 -27.53 23.00 35.56
C ILE A 271 -26.55 24.17 35.58
N ALA A 272 -25.37 23.97 36.17
CA ALA A 272 -24.28 24.96 36.19
C ALA A 272 -23.31 24.81 35.01
N SER A 273 -22.96 23.58 34.65
CA SER A 273 -21.99 23.30 33.59
C SER A 273 -22.23 21.94 32.95
N ALA A 274 -21.70 21.78 31.73
CA ALA A 274 -21.63 20.51 31.02
C ALA A 274 -20.21 20.33 30.48
N THR A 275 -19.53 19.25 30.86
CA THR A 275 -18.14 18.97 30.44
C THR A 275 -17.97 17.52 30.02
N ASN A 276 -17.02 17.24 29.13
CA ASN A 276 -16.63 15.87 28.80
C ASN A 276 -15.35 15.47 29.54
N GLU A 277 -15.39 14.46 30.40
CA GLU A 277 -14.17 14.04 31.14
C GLU A 277 -13.19 13.24 30.27
N ALA A 278 -13.72 12.53 29.26
CA ALA A 278 -12.95 11.76 28.31
C ALA A 278 -12.95 12.44 26.93
N PRO A 279 -11.91 12.25 26.10
CA PRO A 279 -11.92 12.74 24.73
C PRO A 279 -13.06 12.12 23.93
N ALA A 280 -13.60 12.87 22.98
CA ALA A 280 -14.53 12.31 22.03
C ALA A 280 -13.81 11.31 21.10
N ALA A 281 -14.54 10.28 20.67
CA ALA A 281 -14.03 9.28 19.75
C ALA A 281 -15.00 9.10 18.59
N VAL A 282 -14.44 8.88 17.39
CA VAL A 282 -15.21 8.49 16.20
C VAL A 282 -15.30 6.97 16.19
N ALA A 283 -16.50 6.42 16.29
CA ALA A 283 -16.70 4.98 16.43
C ALA A 283 -16.28 4.16 15.19
N ALA A 284 -16.28 4.78 14.00
CA ALA A 284 -15.85 4.14 12.75
C ALA A 284 -15.39 5.18 11.73
N SER A 285 -14.22 4.95 11.12
CA SER A 285 -13.74 5.69 9.96
C SER A 285 -14.62 5.43 8.74
N ALA A 286 -14.60 6.34 7.75
CA ALA A 286 -15.25 6.08 6.47
C ALA A 286 -14.63 4.83 5.81
N GLU A 287 -15.46 4.01 5.17
CA GLU A 287 -14.99 2.86 4.39
C GLU A 287 -14.05 3.34 3.27
N PRO A 288 -12.79 2.87 3.21
CA PRO A 288 -11.84 3.25 2.17
C PRO A 288 -12.20 2.64 0.82
N ASP A 289 -11.69 3.22 -0.27
CA ASP A 289 -12.00 2.80 -1.64
C ASP A 289 -11.69 1.33 -1.91
N ASP A 290 -10.57 0.82 -1.38
CA ASP A 290 -10.18 -0.58 -1.55
C ASP A 290 -11.16 -1.55 -0.88
N GLU A 291 -11.65 -1.22 0.31
CA GLU A 291 -12.64 -2.04 1.01
C GLU A 291 -13.98 -2.00 0.28
N LEU A 292 -14.42 -0.81 -0.13
CA LEU A 292 -15.65 -0.64 -0.93
C LEU A 292 -15.58 -1.44 -2.23
N ARG A 293 -14.43 -1.41 -2.92
CA ARG A 293 -14.19 -2.16 -4.16
C ARG A 293 -14.27 -3.66 -3.92
N ARG A 294 -13.62 -4.18 -2.87
CA ARG A 294 -13.70 -5.60 -2.49
C ARG A 294 -15.15 -6.02 -2.23
N ARG A 295 -15.89 -5.23 -1.45
CA ARG A 295 -17.29 -5.52 -1.13
C ARG A 295 -18.20 -5.45 -2.36
N ALA A 296 -17.99 -4.49 -3.26
CA ALA A 296 -18.75 -4.37 -4.50
C ALA A 296 -18.51 -5.56 -5.46
N ARG A 297 -17.26 -6.02 -5.60
CA ARG A 297 -16.96 -7.26 -6.35
C ARG A 297 -17.62 -8.48 -5.71
N GLY A 298 -17.57 -8.59 -4.38
CA GLY A 298 -18.27 -9.64 -3.64
C GLY A 298 -19.79 -9.61 -3.86
N ALA A 299 -20.41 -8.42 -3.86
CA ALA A 299 -21.84 -8.27 -4.12
C ALA A 299 -22.24 -8.72 -5.53
N LEU A 300 -21.42 -8.41 -6.55
CA LEU A 300 -21.63 -8.90 -7.92
C LEU A 300 -21.54 -10.44 -7.98
N ALA A 301 -20.55 -11.03 -7.31
CA ALA A 301 -20.40 -12.48 -7.23
C ALA A 301 -21.60 -13.15 -6.53
N VAL A 302 -22.13 -12.51 -5.48
CA VAL A 302 -23.31 -12.98 -4.73
C VAL A 302 -24.62 -12.84 -5.54
N ALA A 303 -24.75 -11.81 -6.37
CA ALA A 303 -25.89 -11.65 -7.27
C ALA A 303 -26.02 -12.82 -8.26
N ALA A 304 -24.88 -13.39 -8.68
CA ALA A 304 -24.81 -14.65 -9.42
C ALA A 304 -25.00 -15.86 -8.51
N ARG A 305 -26.19 -15.98 -7.90
CA ARG A 305 -26.61 -17.15 -7.08
C ARG A 305 -26.28 -18.46 -7.79
N GLY A 306 -26.09 -19.53 -7.02
CA GLY A 306 -25.89 -20.86 -7.58
C GLY A 306 -24.46 -21.21 -7.99
N THR A 307 -23.48 -20.36 -7.68
CA THR A 307 -22.05 -20.66 -7.87
C THR A 307 -21.34 -20.88 -6.54
N VAL A 308 -20.23 -21.65 -6.53
CA VAL A 308 -19.37 -21.84 -5.34
C VAL A 308 -18.90 -20.49 -4.79
N HIS A 309 -18.51 -19.57 -5.67
CA HIS A 309 -18.10 -18.22 -5.27
C HIS A 309 -19.24 -17.42 -4.62
N ALA A 310 -20.46 -17.47 -5.15
CA ALA A 310 -21.60 -16.76 -4.57
C ALA A 310 -21.93 -17.27 -3.16
N LEU A 311 -21.89 -18.59 -2.96
CA LEU A 311 -22.05 -19.20 -1.64
C LEU A 311 -20.92 -18.78 -0.70
N LYS A 312 -19.65 -18.90 -1.12
CA LYS A 312 -18.50 -18.53 -0.28
C LYS A 312 -18.54 -17.07 0.16
N PHE A 313 -18.66 -16.14 -0.79
CA PHE A 313 -18.68 -14.70 -0.48
C PHE A 313 -19.96 -14.27 0.22
N GLY A 314 -21.09 -14.91 -0.09
CA GLY A 314 -22.37 -14.62 0.56
C GLY A 314 -22.37 -15.01 2.05
N LEU A 315 -21.67 -16.08 2.41
CA LEU A 315 -21.53 -16.52 3.79
C LEU A 315 -20.45 -15.73 4.55
N LEU A 316 -19.32 -15.41 3.91
CA LEU A 316 -18.30 -14.51 4.47
C LEU A 316 -18.82 -13.08 4.75
N SER A 317 -19.95 -12.69 4.15
CA SER A 317 -20.55 -11.39 4.38
C SER A 317 -21.34 -11.28 5.70
N ILE A 318 -21.60 -12.40 6.38
CA ILE A 318 -22.31 -12.44 7.66
C ILE A 318 -21.33 -12.09 8.79
N PRO A 319 -21.59 -11.05 9.60
CA PRO A 319 -20.77 -10.75 10.78
C PRO A 319 -20.69 -11.95 11.73
N GLY A 320 -19.47 -12.32 12.15
CA GLY A 320 -19.24 -13.50 13.00
C GLY A 320 -18.87 -14.78 12.24
N VAL A 321 -18.97 -14.80 10.90
CA VAL A 321 -18.41 -15.86 10.06
C VAL A 321 -16.95 -15.53 9.76
N LYS A 322 -16.05 -16.43 10.15
CA LYS A 322 -14.60 -16.24 10.02
C LYS A 322 -14.06 -16.76 8.69
N ASP A 323 -14.44 -17.98 8.32
CA ASP A 323 -14.06 -18.57 7.03
C ASP A 323 -15.07 -19.63 6.58
N VAL A 324 -15.05 -19.95 5.29
CA VAL A 324 -15.96 -20.90 4.65
C VAL A 324 -15.20 -21.75 3.64
N ALA A 325 -15.25 -23.07 3.85
CA ALA A 325 -14.81 -24.06 2.87
C ALA A 325 -16.02 -24.70 2.20
N ILE A 326 -15.96 -24.86 0.88
CA ILE A 326 -17.00 -25.50 0.08
C ILE A 326 -16.36 -26.62 -0.72
N THR A 327 -16.89 -27.83 -0.57
CA THR A 327 -16.45 -29.02 -1.32
C THR A 327 -17.58 -29.45 -2.25
N GLU A 328 -17.30 -29.52 -3.55
CA GLU A 328 -18.23 -30.07 -4.54
C GLU A 328 -18.14 -31.60 -4.54
N PHE A 329 -19.29 -32.27 -4.65
CA PHE A 329 -19.38 -33.74 -4.71
C PHE A 329 -18.67 -34.45 -3.53
N PRO A 330 -18.92 -34.07 -2.26
CA PRO A 330 -18.20 -34.62 -1.10
C PRO A 330 -18.34 -36.14 -0.99
N ASN A 331 -19.48 -36.70 -1.44
CA ASN A 331 -19.77 -38.13 -1.48
C ASN A 331 -19.66 -38.73 -2.89
N GLY A 332 -19.07 -38.01 -3.84
CA GLY A 332 -19.07 -38.38 -5.27
C GLY A 332 -20.44 -38.30 -5.96
N VAL A 333 -21.44 -37.69 -5.30
CA VAL A 333 -22.80 -37.54 -5.83
C VAL A 333 -22.97 -36.17 -6.48
N PRO A 334 -23.26 -36.09 -7.80
CA PRO A 334 -23.60 -34.85 -8.46
C PRO A 334 -24.81 -34.15 -7.84
N GLY A 335 -24.73 -32.84 -7.65
CA GLY A 335 -25.79 -32.06 -7.01
C GLY A 335 -25.70 -31.98 -5.48
N GLU A 336 -24.62 -32.48 -4.88
CA GLU A 336 -24.31 -32.30 -3.46
C GLU A 336 -23.11 -31.39 -3.26
N ILE A 337 -23.23 -30.47 -2.30
CA ILE A 337 -22.11 -29.66 -1.82
C ILE A 337 -22.03 -29.77 -0.30
N GLN A 338 -20.81 -29.82 0.24
CA GLN A 338 -20.55 -29.68 1.67
C GLN A 338 -20.05 -28.27 1.94
N VAL A 339 -20.67 -27.59 2.90
CA VAL A 339 -20.31 -26.24 3.33
C VAL A 339 -19.88 -26.31 4.79
N ASP A 340 -18.59 -26.12 5.01
CA ASP A 340 -17.98 -26.09 6.33
C ASP A 340 -17.72 -24.63 6.73
N VAL A 341 -18.42 -24.16 7.76
CA VAL A 341 -18.34 -22.77 8.23
C VAL A 341 -17.56 -22.70 9.54
N ALA A 342 -16.58 -21.80 9.58
CA ALA A 342 -15.84 -21.44 10.78
C ALA A 342 -16.44 -20.16 11.38
N TYR A 343 -16.85 -20.22 12.64
CA TYR A 343 -17.45 -19.10 13.38
C TYR A 343 -16.45 -18.46 14.34
N GLU A 344 -16.64 -17.19 14.66
CA GLU A 344 -15.88 -16.51 15.74
C GLU A 344 -16.18 -17.12 17.12
N ARG A 345 -17.45 -17.48 17.35
CA ARG A 345 -17.92 -18.17 18.56
C ARG A 345 -18.76 -19.37 18.12
N GLN A 346 -18.29 -20.58 18.41
CA GLN A 346 -19.07 -21.81 18.15
C GLN A 346 -20.29 -21.90 19.07
N GLY A 347 -21.40 -22.42 18.55
CA GLY A 347 -22.64 -22.63 19.31
C GLY A 347 -23.51 -21.39 19.48
N ASP A 348 -23.25 -20.34 18.70
CA ASP A 348 -24.16 -19.20 18.59
C ASP A 348 -25.34 -19.56 17.68
N ALA A 349 -26.45 -19.94 18.30
CA ALA A 349 -27.62 -20.47 17.58
C ALA A 349 -28.26 -19.46 16.63
N ASP A 350 -28.19 -18.16 16.95
CA ASP A 350 -28.76 -17.11 16.10
C ASP A 350 -27.90 -16.92 14.85
N LEU A 351 -26.58 -16.88 15.02
CA LEU A 351 -25.62 -16.79 13.91
C LEU A 351 -25.68 -18.04 13.00
N GLU A 352 -25.79 -19.23 13.58
CA GLU A 352 -25.95 -20.48 12.83
C GLU A 352 -27.25 -20.49 12.01
N ALA A 353 -28.35 -19.98 12.57
CA ALA A 353 -29.63 -19.85 11.86
C ALA A 353 -29.56 -18.84 10.70
N ASP A 354 -28.85 -17.73 10.90
CA ASP A 354 -28.59 -16.73 9.85
C ASP A 354 -27.78 -17.34 8.69
N VAL A 355 -26.75 -18.14 9.01
CA VAL A 355 -25.95 -18.86 8.02
C VAL A 355 -26.80 -19.85 7.23
N VAL A 356 -27.62 -20.67 7.89
CA VAL A 356 -28.51 -21.63 7.22
C VAL A 356 -29.50 -20.91 6.29
N SER A 357 -30.12 -19.83 6.77
CA SER A 357 -31.04 -19.02 5.96
C SER A 357 -30.34 -18.46 4.73
N ARG A 358 -29.10 -17.98 4.88
CA ARG A 358 -28.30 -17.45 3.78
C ARG A 358 -27.90 -18.50 2.76
N ILE A 359 -27.58 -19.71 3.20
CA ILE A 359 -27.30 -20.86 2.32
C ILE A 359 -28.52 -21.16 1.44
N GLU A 360 -29.73 -21.19 2.02
CA GLU A 360 -30.97 -21.44 1.30
C GLU A 360 -31.27 -20.36 0.24
N GLU A 361 -30.96 -19.09 0.54
CA GLU A 361 -31.14 -18.00 -0.44
C GLU A 361 -30.20 -18.09 -1.64
N LEU A 362 -28.98 -18.58 -1.41
CA LEU A 362 -27.89 -18.58 -2.39
C LEU A 362 -27.78 -19.87 -3.19
N ARG A 363 -28.22 -21.00 -2.62
CA ARG A 363 -28.14 -22.29 -3.30
C ARG A 363 -29.05 -22.31 -4.53
N PRO A 364 -28.64 -22.97 -5.62
CA PRO A 364 -29.50 -23.17 -6.77
C PRO A 364 -30.52 -24.28 -6.49
N ALA A 365 -31.66 -24.22 -7.18
CA ALA A 365 -32.65 -25.29 -7.11
C ALA A 365 -32.04 -26.63 -7.55
N GLY A 366 -32.36 -27.72 -6.85
CA GLY A 366 -31.86 -29.06 -7.14
C GLY A 366 -30.50 -29.41 -6.54
N VAL A 367 -29.80 -28.47 -5.89
CA VAL A 367 -28.57 -28.77 -5.14
C VAL A 367 -28.89 -28.98 -3.66
N ARG A 368 -28.38 -30.09 -3.11
CA ARG A 368 -28.45 -30.44 -1.69
C ARG A 368 -27.21 -29.91 -0.98
N VAL A 369 -27.41 -29.03 0.00
CA VAL A 369 -26.34 -28.51 0.83
C VAL A 369 -26.25 -29.32 2.11
N ILE A 370 -25.07 -29.86 2.38
CA ILE A 370 -24.75 -30.51 3.65
C ILE A 370 -23.99 -29.47 4.47
N THR A 371 -24.63 -28.96 5.51
CA THR A 371 -23.98 -28.06 6.47
C THR A 371 -23.37 -28.87 7.58
N ALA A 372 -22.09 -28.60 7.86
CA ALA A 372 -21.42 -29.09 9.05
C ALA A 372 -20.71 -27.92 9.72
N ALA A 373 -20.87 -27.77 11.03
CA ALA A 373 -19.98 -26.90 11.79
C ALA A 373 -18.57 -27.49 11.67
N ALA A 374 -17.60 -26.67 11.30
CA ALA A 374 -16.24 -27.16 11.20
C ALA A 374 -15.79 -27.65 12.59
N ARG A 375 -15.43 -28.92 12.70
CA ARG A 375 -15.04 -29.53 13.98
C ARG A 375 -13.67 -28.98 14.39
N MET A 376 -13.43 -28.78 15.68
CA MET A 376 -12.11 -28.34 16.13
C MET A 376 -11.19 -29.54 16.28
N ALA A 377 -9.96 -29.42 15.77
CA ALA A 377 -8.93 -30.42 15.93
C ALA A 377 -7.77 -29.80 16.71
N ASP A 378 -7.59 -30.26 17.95
CA ASP A 378 -6.57 -29.75 18.87
C ASP A 378 -5.17 -30.07 18.33
N VAL A 379 -4.42 -29.01 18.02
CA VAL A 379 -3.00 -29.12 17.63
C VAL A 379 -2.13 -28.63 18.79
N ARG A 380 -1.27 -29.51 19.30
CA ARG A 380 -0.20 -29.09 20.22
C ARG A 380 1.02 -28.67 19.42
N VAL A 381 1.61 -27.56 19.82
CA VAL A 381 2.79 -26.99 19.16
C VAL A 381 3.98 -27.12 20.12
N ARG A 382 5.04 -27.78 19.64
CA ARG A 382 6.35 -27.78 20.29
C ARG A 382 7.28 -26.85 19.53
N VAL A 383 7.95 -25.97 20.27
CA VAL A 383 8.83 -24.96 19.71
C VAL A 383 10.21 -25.15 20.31
N SER A 384 11.21 -25.34 19.45
CA SER A 384 12.63 -25.31 19.82
C SER A 384 13.24 -24.03 19.27
N LEU A 385 13.68 -23.14 20.15
CA LEU A 385 14.26 -21.84 19.81
C LEU A 385 15.76 -21.84 20.06
N THR A 386 16.51 -21.31 19.10
CA THR A 386 17.90 -20.92 19.28
C THR A 386 17.98 -19.41 19.37
N LEU A 387 18.44 -18.88 20.50
CA LEU A 387 18.46 -17.45 20.79
C LEU A 387 19.88 -16.89 20.74
N THR A 388 20.01 -15.63 20.35
CA THR A 388 21.30 -14.93 20.24
C THR A 388 21.81 -14.48 21.62
N GLY A 389 23.06 -14.82 21.95
CA GLY A 389 23.82 -14.24 23.07
C GLY A 389 23.71 -14.98 24.41
N ASP A 390 24.60 -14.60 25.34
CA ASP A 390 24.61 -15.11 26.71
C ASP A 390 23.73 -14.22 27.60
N GLY A 391 22.54 -14.70 27.95
CA GLY A 391 21.76 -14.13 29.05
C GLY A 391 20.45 -13.43 28.68
N VAL A 392 19.59 -14.06 27.88
CA VAL A 392 18.16 -13.68 27.84
C VAL A 392 17.59 -13.82 29.25
N THR A 393 17.13 -12.73 29.85
CA THR A 393 16.56 -12.79 31.20
C THR A 393 15.26 -13.62 31.17
N SER A 394 14.91 -14.27 32.28
CA SER A 394 13.65 -15.06 32.35
C SER A 394 12.40 -14.25 31.99
N THR A 395 12.42 -12.94 32.24
CA THR A 395 11.34 -12.01 31.88
C THR A 395 11.29 -11.75 30.37
N GLU A 396 12.43 -11.49 29.73
CA GLU A 396 12.50 -11.26 28.28
C GLU A 396 12.15 -12.53 27.49
N LEU A 397 12.57 -13.69 27.99
CA LEU A 397 12.20 -14.98 27.41
C LEU A 397 10.69 -15.22 27.49
N ALA A 398 10.06 -14.88 28.62
CA ALA A 398 8.63 -15.02 28.80
C ALA A 398 7.84 -14.10 27.85
N SER A 399 8.26 -12.84 27.71
CA SER A 399 7.64 -11.89 26.76
C SER A 399 7.83 -12.33 25.30
N LEU A 400 9.02 -12.81 24.93
CA LEU A 400 9.27 -13.37 23.60
C LEU A 400 8.41 -14.60 23.32
N GLN A 401 8.27 -15.51 24.29
CA GLN A 401 7.42 -16.69 24.18
C GLN A 401 5.94 -16.31 24.00
N GLU A 402 5.46 -15.32 24.75
CA GLU A 402 4.07 -14.84 24.66
C GLU A 402 3.79 -14.16 23.31
N ASP A 403 4.68 -13.27 22.85
CA ASP A 403 4.56 -12.60 21.55
C ASP A 403 4.61 -13.60 20.39
N LEU A 404 5.54 -14.57 20.46
CA LEU A 404 5.64 -15.62 19.46
C LEU A 404 4.42 -16.54 19.46
N GLU A 405 3.93 -16.93 20.64
CA GLU A 405 2.72 -17.73 20.77
C GLU A 405 1.51 -17.02 20.13
N LEU A 406 1.33 -15.72 20.38
CA LEU A 406 0.26 -14.92 19.76
C LEU A 406 0.36 -14.93 18.23
N ARG A 407 1.54 -14.63 17.67
CA ARG A 407 1.75 -14.61 16.21
C ARG A 407 1.47 -15.96 15.56
N VAL A 408 1.94 -17.05 16.18
CA VAL A 408 1.73 -18.41 15.66
C VAL A 408 0.27 -18.83 15.80
N VAL A 409 -0.40 -18.48 16.90
CA VAL A 409 -1.85 -18.70 17.09
C VAL A 409 -2.65 -17.97 16.00
N ASP A 410 -2.31 -16.72 15.70
CA ASP A 410 -2.98 -15.94 14.66
C ASP A 410 -2.77 -16.55 13.27
N HIS A 411 -1.56 -17.03 12.99
CA HIS A 411 -1.28 -17.75 11.74
C HIS A 411 -2.10 -19.05 11.63
N ILE A 412 -2.11 -19.90 12.66
CA ILE A 412 -2.91 -21.14 12.69
C ILE A 412 -4.40 -20.81 12.50
N ARG A 413 -4.87 -19.75 13.16
CA ARG A 413 -6.26 -19.27 13.03
C ARG A 413 -6.59 -18.74 11.65
N SER A 414 -5.62 -18.26 10.87
CA SER A 414 -5.85 -17.79 9.50
C SER A 414 -6.04 -18.92 8.48
N LEU A 415 -5.74 -20.18 8.86
CA LEU A 415 -5.86 -21.31 7.96
C LEU A 415 -7.34 -21.68 7.71
N PRO A 416 -7.70 -22.00 6.46
CA PRO A 416 -9.04 -22.46 6.13
C PRO A 416 -9.33 -23.85 6.72
N PRO A 417 -10.61 -24.25 6.85
CA PRO A 417 -10.97 -25.63 7.19
C PRO A 417 -10.31 -26.63 6.22
N GLY A 418 -9.68 -27.69 6.75
CA GLY A 418 -8.88 -28.63 5.96
C GLY A 418 -7.50 -28.11 5.52
N GLY A 419 -7.09 -26.92 5.99
CA GLY A 419 -5.81 -26.30 5.67
C GLY A 419 -4.60 -27.07 6.21
N THR A 420 -3.44 -26.89 5.56
CA THR A 420 -2.17 -27.50 5.95
C THR A 420 -1.30 -26.51 6.70
N LEU A 421 -0.91 -26.86 7.93
CA LEU A 421 0.09 -26.16 8.74
C LEU A 421 1.48 -26.74 8.45
N ARG A 422 2.39 -25.90 7.94
CA ARG A 422 3.76 -26.29 7.57
C ARG A 422 4.79 -25.60 8.46
N GLN A 423 5.78 -26.36 8.92
CA GLN A 423 6.87 -25.85 9.77
C GLN A 423 7.57 -24.65 9.13
N ALA A 424 7.93 -24.72 7.85
CA ALA A 424 8.63 -23.64 7.15
C ALA A 424 7.88 -22.29 7.20
N GLN A 425 6.55 -22.31 7.13
CA GLN A 425 5.73 -21.08 7.17
C GLN A 425 5.74 -20.45 8.58
N VAL A 426 5.70 -21.29 9.61
CA VAL A 426 5.71 -20.86 11.01
C VAL A 426 7.13 -20.44 11.46
N THR A 427 8.16 -21.14 10.98
CA THR A 427 9.57 -20.76 11.19
C THR A 427 9.85 -19.37 10.63
N LEU A 428 9.33 -19.03 9.44
CA LEU A 428 9.47 -17.68 8.90
C LEU A 428 8.84 -16.60 9.79
N VAL A 429 7.67 -16.89 10.38
CA VAL A 429 7.00 -16.00 11.35
C VAL A 429 7.86 -15.83 12.61
N ALA A 430 8.54 -16.87 13.06
CA ALA A 430 9.43 -16.81 14.22
C ALA A 430 10.73 -16.04 13.95
N LEU A 431 11.35 -16.24 12.79
CA LEU A 431 12.57 -15.57 12.34
C LEU A 431 12.36 -14.08 12.02
N SER A 432 11.11 -13.61 11.96
CA SER A 432 10.82 -12.17 11.88
C SER A 432 11.25 -11.40 13.14
N ASP A 433 11.49 -12.11 14.26
CA ASP A 433 12.02 -11.53 15.49
C ASP A 433 13.56 -11.63 15.49
N ALA A 434 14.23 -10.48 15.50
CA ALA A 434 15.70 -10.40 15.42
C ALA A 434 16.45 -11.11 16.58
N ARG A 435 15.74 -11.50 17.65
CA ARG A 435 16.29 -12.25 18.79
C ARG A 435 16.39 -13.76 18.54
N VAL A 436 15.72 -14.27 17.51
CA VAL A 436 15.64 -15.70 17.18
C VAL A 436 16.64 -16.00 16.06
N VAL A 437 17.67 -16.80 16.36
CA VAL A 437 18.68 -17.27 15.39
C VAL A 437 18.11 -18.40 14.55
N ASP A 438 17.44 -19.33 15.20
CA ASP A 438 16.80 -20.48 14.58
C ASP A 438 15.54 -20.86 15.35
N ALA A 439 14.56 -21.42 14.65
CA ALA A 439 13.32 -21.88 15.24
C ALA A 439 12.79 -23.12 14.52
N SER A 440 12.68 -24.22 15.25
CA SER A 440 12.07 -25.46 14.79
C SER A 440 10.72 -25.67 15.45
N PHE A 441 9.70 -25.98 14.64
CA PHE A 441 8.34 -26.27 15.07
C PHE A 441 7.97 -27.71 14.76
N GLU A 442 7.42 -28.39 15.76
CA GLU A 442 6.76 -29.69 15.59
C GLU A 442 5.29 -29.58 16.01
N PHE A 443 4.43 -30.21 15.22
CA PHE A 443 2.99 -30.18 15.43
C PHE A 443 2.46 -31.57 15.73
N GLU A 444 1.59 -31.68 16.73
CA GLU A 444 0.97 -32.93 17.15
C GLU A 444 -0.56 -32.84 16.96
N LEU A 445 -1.11 -33.71 16.12
CA LEU A 445 -2.54 -33.78 15.83
C LEU A 445 -3.02 -35.24 15.96
N GLY A 446 -3.19 -35.71 17.20
CA GLY A 446 -3.65 -37.07 17.49
C GLY A 446 -2.69 -38.20 17.07
N GLY A 447 -1.45 -37.88 16.71
CA GLY A 447 -0.40 -38.80 16.27
C GLY A 447 0.99 -38.31 16.70
N PRO A 448 2.10 -38.92 16.22
CA PRO A 448 3.45 -38.45 16.55
C PRO A 448 3.71 -37.03 16.03
N PRO A 449 4.61 -36.27 16.69
CA PRO A 449 4.98 -34.93 16.24
C PRO A 449 5.54 -34.95 14.81
N SER A 450 5.11 -33.99 13.99
CA SER A 450 5.48 -33.88 12.57
C SER A 450 5.76 -32.42 12.18
N ALA A 451 6.64 -32.23 11.19
CA ALA A 451 6.95 -30.93 10.57
C ALA A 451 5.79 -30.36 9.74
N THR A 452 4.81 -31.18 9.37
CA THR A 452 3.63 -30.73 8.63
C THR A 452 2.43 -31.54 9.06
N VAL A 453 1.32 -30.82 9.30
CA VAL A 453 0.04 -31.39 9.69
C VAL A 453 -1.05 -30.78 8.83
N THR A 454 -1.91 -31.63 8.27
CA THR A 454 -3.10 -31.18 7.55
C THR A 454 -4.32 -31.45 8.40
N ALA A 455 -5.18 -30.44 8.54
CA ALA A 455 -6.43 -30.60 9.24
C ALA A 455 -7.30 -31.65 8.51
N PRO A 456 -7.91 -32.62 9.22
CA PRO A 456 -8.92 -33.48 8.62
C PRO A 456 -10.01 -32.68 7.90
N THR A 457 -10.60 -33.25 6.86
CA THR A 457 -11.66 -32.60 6.08
C THR A 457 -12.78 -32.10 7.00
N GLY A 458 -13.16 -30.83 6.84
CA GLY A 458 -14.18 -30.18 7.67
C GLY A 458 -13.76 -29.87 9.11
N THR A 459 -12.44 -29.86 9.41
CA THR A 459 -11.92 -29.41 10.71
C THR A 459 -11.08 -28.14 10.62
N VAL A 460 -11.10 -27.34 11.68
CA VAL A 460 -10.20 -26.19 11.87
C VAL A 460 -9.20 -26.54 12.97
N LEU A 461 -7.92 -26.21 12.75
CA LEU A 461 -6.88 -26.40 13.74
C LEU A 461 -7.10 -25.46 14.93
N GLN A 462 -7.20 -26.04 16.12
CA GLN A 462 -7.28 -25.30 17.37
C GLN A 462 -5.93 -25.40 18.10
N PRO A 463 -5.16 -24.31 18.20
CA PRO A 463 -3.90 -24.35 18.94
C PRO A 463 -4.17 -24.54 20.44
N VAL A 464 -3.63 -25.61 21.01
CA VAL A 464 -3.67 -25.86 22.46
C VAL A 464 -2.62 -25.00 23.14
N ARG A 465 -3.06 -24.14 24.06
CA ARG A 465 -2.19 -23.25 24.84
C ARG A 465 -2.01 -23.76 26.29
N PRO A 466 -0.85 -23.52 26.93
CA PRO A 466 0.35 -22.89 26.38
C PRO A 466 1.14 -23.83 25.45
N PHE A 467 1.90 -23.27 24.52
CA PHE A 467 2.87 -24.05 23.74
C PHE A 467 4.03 -24.54 24.62
N SER A 468 4.63 -25.66 24.25
CA SER A 468 5.83 -26.15 24.93
C SER A 468 7.07 -25.59 24.24
N PHE A 469 7.82 -24.75 24.95
CA PHE A 469 9.05 -24.14 24.48
C PHE A 469 10.27 -24.85 25.06
N THR A 470 11.25 -25.13 24.21
CA THR A 470 12.63 -25.44 24.60
C THR A 470 13.51 -24.37 23.99
N ALA A 471 14.29 -23.66 24.79
CA ALA A 471 15.20 -22.63 24.30
C ALA A 471 16.65 -23.04 24.60
N THR A 472 17.51 -22.94 23.60
CA THR A 472 18.96 -23.11 23.72
C THR A 472 19.65 -21.83 23.27
N THR A 473 20.69 -21.43 23.99
CA THR A 473 21.58 -20.35 23.56
C THR A 473 22.77 -20.98 22.86
N GLU A 474 23.03 -20.61 21.61
CA GLU A 474 24.25 -21.00 20.95
C GLU A 474 25.30 -19.91 21.12
N THR A 475 26.41 -20.26 21.77
CA THR A 475 27.65 -19.48 21.71
C THR A 475 28.26 -19.71 20.32
N GLY A 476 27.68 -19.07 19.30
CA GLY A 476 28.39 -18.87 18.05
C GLY A 476 29.71 -18.19 18.40
N VAL A 477 30.81 -18.68 17.83
CA VAL A 477 32.10 -17.96 17.86
C VAL A 477 31.75 -16.55 17.45
N ALA A 478 31.86 -15.60 18.39
CA ALA A 478 31.67 -14.20 18.10
C ALA A 478 32.48 -13.93 16.83
N GLY A 479 31.78 -13.60 15.74
CA GLY A 479 32.45 -12.86 14.68
C GLY A 479 33.17 -11.74 15.40
N LEU A 480 34.49 -11.62 15.18
CA LEU A 480 35.24 -10.46 15.64
C LEU A 480 34.38 -9.25 15.31
N GLY A 481 33.86 -8.58 16.34
CA GLY A 481 32.85 -7.56 16.16
C GLY A 481 33.23 -6.63 15.01
N ALA A 482 32.30 -6.43 14.09
CA ALA A 482 32.59 -5.61 12.93
C ALA A 482 32.67 -4.15 13.40
N THR A 483 33.63 -3.41 12.84
CA THR A 483 33.60 -1.95 12.97
C THR A 483 32.53 -1.43 12.02
N ILE A 484 31.49 -0.82 12.56
CA ILE A 484 30.48 -0.10 11.77
C ILE A 484 30.92 1.36 11.74
N GLN A 485 31.25 1.88 10.56
CA GLN A 485 31.52 3.30 10.39
C GLN A 485 30.19 4.06 10.16
N LEU A 486 29.99 5.16 10.88
CA LEU A 486 28.81 6.03 10.77
C LEU A 486 29.25 7.39 10.23
N ASP A 487 28.79 7.73 9.04
CA ASP A 487 28.93 9.06 8.44
C ASP A 487 27.54 9.74 8.41
N ALA A 488 27.49 11.06 8.58
CA ALA A 488 26.20 11.78 8.61
C ALA A 488 26.28 13.13 7.91
N LEU A 489 25.23 13.47 7.17
CA LEU A 489 24.98 14.83 6.67
C LEU A 489 23.81 15.41 7.47
N ILE A 490 24.08 16.51 8.19
CA ILE A 490 23.11 17.13 9.09
C ILE A 490 22.92 18.60 8.68
N PRO A 491 21.84 18.91 7.95
CA PRO A 491 21.51 20.28 7.62
C PRO A 491 20.90 21.02 8.82
N ILE A 492 21.41 22.21 9.12
CA ILE A 492 21.01 23.00 10.29
C ILE A 492 20.75 24.47 9.97
N HIS A 493 19.94 25.10 10.81
CA HIS A 493 19.85 26.54 10.97
C HIS A 493 20.57 26.95 12.26
N LEU A 494 21.57 27.83 12.14
CA LEU A 494 22.31 28.34 13.29
C LEU A 494 21.51 29.39 14.04
N VAL A 495 21.53 29.34 15.37
CA VAL A 495 20.99 30.41 16.21
C VAL A 495 21.95 31.60 16.20
N ALA A 496 21.40 32.81 16.24
CA ALA A 496 22.17 34.05 16.19
C ALA A 496 23.24 34.10 17.31
N GLY A 497 24.50 34.33 16.91
CA GLY A 497 25.64 34.41 17.83
C GLY A 497 26.38 33.09 18.06
N VAL A 498 25.90 31.97 17.50
CA VAL A 498 26.60 30.67 17.50
C VAL A 498 27.44 30.55 16.24
N THR A 499 28.70 30.15 16.38
CA THR A 499 29.58 29.87 15.24
C THR A 499 29.36 28.46 14.70
N LEU A 500 29.61 28.25 13.40
CA LEU A 500 29.57 26.90 12.81
C LEU A 500 30.50 25.93 13.57
N ALA A 501 31.67 26.38 14.01
CA ALA A 501 32.62 25.54 14.74
C ALA A 501 32.05 25.05 16.09
N GLU A 502 31.33 25.91 16.81
CA GLU A 502 30.67 25.53 18.07
C GLU A 502 29.52 24.54 17.83
N ALA A 503 28.75 24.71 16.75
CA ALA A 503 27.68 23.80 16.38
C ALA A 503 28.23 22.45 15.90
N THR A 504 29.27 22.42 15.07
CA THR A 504 29.91 21.17 14.64
C THR A 504 30.48 20.40 15.83
N ALA A 505 31.18 21.07 16.76
CA ALA A 505 31.69 20.43 17.97
C ALA A 505 30.58 19.85 18.88
N ALA A 506 29.40 20.48 18.89
CA ALA A 506 28.21 19.95 19.57
C ALA A 506 27.77 18.62 18.98
N ILE A 507 27.64 18.63 17.66
CA ILE A 507 27.05 17.55 16.88
C ILE A 507 28.00 16.35 16.91
N ASP A 508 29.31 16.59 16.77
CA ASP A 508 30.34 15.55 16.92
C ASP A 508 30.30 14.90 18.30
N ALA A 509 30.18 15.69 19.37
CA ALA A 509 30.10 15.16 20.73
C ALA A 509 28.82 14.34 20.96
N ALA A 510 27.68 14.81 20.46
CA ALA A 510 26.40 14.11 20.56
C ALA A 510 26.36 12.82 19.74
N ALA A 511 26.95 12.82 18.53
CA ALA A 511 27.07 11.64 17.70
C ALA A 511 28.04 10.62 18.30
N ALA A 512 29.17 11.06 18.88
CA ALA A 512 30.08 10.19 19.61
C ALA A 512 29.39 9.56 20.84
N SER A 513 28.58 10.35 21.56
CA SER A 513 27.79 9.82 22.69
C SER A 513 26.70 8.86 22.24
N TYR A 514 26.04 9.12 21.11
CA TYR A 514 25.08 8.21 20.51
C TYR A 514 25.75 6.88 20.14
N ALA A 515 26.91 6.95 19.49
CA ALA A 515 27.67 5.77 19.09
C ALA A 515 28.18 4.95 20.29
N ALA A 516 28.62 5.61 21.36
CA ALA A 516 29.06 4.95 22.59
C ALA A 516 27.91 4.35 23.40
N GLY A 517 26.69 4.90 23.28
CA GLY A 517 25.49 4.42 23.98
C GLY A 517 24.82 3.21 23.32
N LEU A 518 25.15 2.93 22.06
CA LEU A 518 24.63 1.78 21.31
C LEU A 518 25.47 0.52 21.63
N THR A 519 24.92 -0.37 22.45
CA THR A 519 25.47 -1.70 22.73
C THR A 519 24.62 -2.78 22.05
N GLY A 520 25.14 -4.02 22.01
CA GLY A 520 24.55 -5.14 21.25
C GLY A 520 23.05 -5.29 21.47
N GLY A 521 22.27 -5.31 20.39
CA GLY A 521 20.81 -5.31 20.40
C GLY A 521 20.16 -3.97 20.04
N GLY A 522 20.94 -2.88 19.97
CA GLY A 522 20.49 -1.59 19.44
C GLY A 522 20.46 -1.52 17.92
N SER A 523 19.87 -0.45 17.37
CA SER A 523 19.95 -0.12 15.95
C SER A 523 20.31 1.34 15.72
N VAL A 524 21.17 1.59 14.73
CA VAL A 524 21.47 2.92 14.21
C VAL A 524 20.29 3.36 13.35
N THR A 525 19.70 4.50 13.71
CA THR A 525 18.59 5.13 12.99
C THR A 525 18.79 6.64 12.97
N VAL A 526 18.22 7.32 11.96
CA VAL A 526 18.20 8.80 11.91
C VAL A 526 17.47 9.37 13.12
N ASP A 527 16.36 8.77 13.51
CA ASP A 527 15.58 9.16 14.70
C ASP A 527 16.39 9.07 15.99
N GLY A 528 17.17 8.00 16.15
CA GLY A 528 18.04 7.80 17.31
C GLY A 528 19.14 8.87 17.40
N LEU A 529 19.78 9.21 16.29
CA LEU A 529 20.79 10.26 16.23
C LEU A 529 20.19 11.65 16.45
N ILE A 530 19.04 11.95 15.85
CA ILE A 530 18.36 13.24 16.04
C ILE A 530 17.87 13.40 17.48
N ALA A 531 17.44 12.33 18.14
CA ALA A 531 17.01 12.38 19.54
C ALA A 531 18.13 12.88 20.47
N THR A 532 19.40 12.56 20.20
CA THR A 532 20.53 13.05 21.02
C THR A 532 20.87 14.52 20.74
N LEU A 533 20.47 15.04 19.58
CA LEU A 533 20.72 16.42 19.16
C LEU A 533 19.56 17.37 19.47
N ARG A 534 18.35 16.84 19.70
CA ARG A 534 17.09 17.60 19.80
C ARG A 534 17.12 18.68 20.88
N ASP A 535 17.77 18.43 22.01
CA ASP A 535 17.73 19.32 23.17
C ASP A 535 18.82 20.42 23.12
N ASP A 536 19.63 20.47 22.05
CA ASP A 536 20.66 21.50 21.91
C ASP A 536 20.10 22.81 21.36
N SER A 537 20.11 23.85 22.19
CA SER A 537 19.58 25.17 21.85
C SER A 537 20.40 25.98 20.83
N ARG A 538 21.56 25.48 20.37
CA ARG A 538 22.48 26.24 19.50
C ARG A 538 22.12 26.22 18.02
N PHE A 539 21.29 25.28 17.59
CA PHE A 539 20.89 25.10 16.20
C PHE A 539 19.52 24.42 16.10
N ALA A 540 18.86 24.56 14.95
CA ALA A 540 17.68 23.79 14.61
C ALA A 540 17.99 22.86 13.43
N ILE A 541 17.56 21.59 13.51
CA ILE A 541 17.86 20.59 12.48
C ILE A 541 16.75 20.59 11.42
N VAL A 542 17.14 20.62 10.14
CA VAL A 542 16.22 20.40 9.01
C VAL A 542 16.04 18.89 8.84
N ARG A 543 15.16 18.30 9.66
CA ARG A 543 15.02 16.84 9.79
C ARG A 543 14.76 16.10 8.48
N ALA A 544 14.00 16.69 7.55
CA ALA A 544 13.65 16.05 6.28
C ALA A 544 14.86 15.76 5.37
N ASP A 545 15.97 16.49 5.56
CA ASP A 545 17.15 16.41 4.70
C ASP A 545 18.34 15.73 5.42
N VAL A 546 18.12 15.17 6.62
CA VAL A 546 19.16 14.42 7.34
C VAL A 546 19.34 13.05 6.70
N SER A 547 20.60 12.70 6.42
CA SER A 547 20.96 11.36 5.95
C SER A 547 22.11 10.80 6.76
N VAL A 548 21.99 9.54 7.17
CA VAL A 548 23.05 8.80 7.87
C VAL A 548 23.47 7.63 7.00
N THR A 549 24.76 7.46 6.82
CA THR A 549 25.34 6.35 6.08
C THR A 549 26.07 5.45 7.06
N THR A 550 25.82 4.14 6.99
CA THR A 550 26.55 3.15 7.78
C THR A 550 27.26 2.17 6.87
N GLU A 551 28.54 1.95 7.11
CA GLU A 551 29.38 0.99 6.39
C GLU A 551 29.95 -0.06 7.36
N SER A 552 29.79 -1.33 6.99
CA SER A 552 30.42 -2.50 7.61
C SER A 552 31.01 -3.37 6.50
N VAL A 553 31.92 -4.28 6.83
CA VAL A 553 32.77 -5.05 5.89
C VAL A 553 32.00 -5.61 4.67
N ASP A 554 30.75 -6.04 4.85
CA ASP A 554 29.91 -6.61 3.78
C ASP A 554 28.60 -5.82 3.53
N ARG A 555 28.42 -4.63 4.12
CA ARG A 555 27.13 -3.92 4.09
C ARG A 555 27.28 -2.39 4.12
N PHE A 556 26.74 -1.75 3.09
CA PHE A 556 26.55 -0.30 3.01
C PHE A 556 25.05 0.02 3.11
N MET A 557 24.67 0.98 3.94
CA MET A 557 23.30 1.45 4.05
C MET A 557 23.23 2.97 4.12
N GLN A 558 22.25 3.54 3.42
CA GLN A 558 21.83 4.93 3.60
C GLN A 558 20.49 4.92 4.33
N LEU A 559 20.46 5.63 5.46
CA LEU A 559 19.33 5.78 6.36
C LEU A 559 18.78 7.21 6.22
N ALA A 560 17.44 7.33 6.21
CA ALA A 560 16.74 8.61 6.16
C ALA A 560 15.66 8.63 7.26
N ASP A 561 15.03 9.79 7.48
CA ASP A 561 13.99 9.96 8.50
C ASP A 561 12.85 8.93 8.34
N GLY A 562 12.65 8.08 9.35
CA GLY A 562 11.68 6.97 9.31
C GLY A 562 11.99 5.83 8.31
N ILE A 563 13.14 5.82 7.65
CA ILE A 563 13.49 4.84 6.60
C ILE A 563 14.86 4.20 6.90
N GLY A 564 14.83 2.88 7.10
CA GLY A 564 16.02 2.06 7.29
C GLY A 564 16.52 2.06 8.74
N ALA A 565 17.10 0.93 9.15
CA ALA A 565 17.79 0.79 10.41
C ALA A 565 18.97 -0.18 10.22
N GLN A 566 20.13 0.16 10.76
CA GLN A 566 21.28 -0.74 10.81
C GLN A 566 21.37 -1.36 12.20
N ALA A 567 21.13 -2.67 12.30
CA ALA A 567 21.28 -3.39 13.56
C ALA A 567 22.75 -3.41 14.01
N VAL A 568 22.98 -3.26 15.31
CA VAL A 568 24.29 -3.37 15.96
C VAL A 568 24.35 -4.73 16.65
N GLY A 569 25.17 -5.64 16.10
CA GLY A 569 25.32 -6.99 16.60
C GLY A 569 26.07 -7.05 17.94
N PRO A 570 25.97 -8.16 18.69
CA PRO A 570 26.76 -8.38 19.90
C PRO A 570 28.26 -8.42 19.55
N GLY A 571 29.00 -7.42 20.02
CA GLY A 571 30.45 -7.29 19.78
C GLY A 571 30.83 -6.25 18.73
N ASP A 572 29.90 -5.82 17.86
CA ASP A 572 30.14 -4.76 16.88
C ASP A 572 30.53 -3.45 17.56
N ARG A 573 31.45 -2.72 16.94
CA ARG A 573 31.91 -1.41 17.43
C ARG A 573 31.48 -0.33 16.45
N LEU A 574 30.61 0.56 16.88
CA LEU A 574 30.26 1.75 16.12
C LEU A 574 31.36 2.80 16.26
N VAL A 575 31.87 3.29 15.14
CA VAL A 575 32.86 4.37 15.07
C VAL A 575 32.26 5.48 14.23
N VAL A 576 32.17 6.67 14.79
CA VAL A 576 31.76 7.86 14.04
C VAL A 576 32.89 8.23 13.08
N GLY A 577 32.57 8.29 11.79
CA GLY A 577 33.43 8.76 10.73
C GLY A 577 33.26 10.27 10.52
N GLU A 578 32.91 10.68 9.31
CA GLU A 578 32.71 12.08 8.94
C GLU A 578 31.28 12.55 9.24
N ILE A 579 31.17 13.67 9.97
CA ILE A 579 29.91 14.41 10.12
C ILE A 579 30.01 15.72 9.35
N SER A 580 29.29 15.80 8.25
CA SER A 580 29.15 17.01 7.45
C SER A 580 27.97 17.84 7.96
N VAL A 581 28.25 19.04 8.46
CA VAL A 581 27.22 20.00 8.89
C VAL A 581 26.98 21.00 7.75
N ASP A 582 25.74 21.04 7.24
CA ASP A 582 25.34 21.95 6.16
C ASP A 582 24.48 23.09 6.71
N VAL A 583 24.99 24.33 6.66
CA VAL A 583 24.26 25.49 7.18
C VAL A 583 23.31 26.01 6.12
N ARG A 584 22.00 25.87 6.37
CA ARG A 584 20.95 26.38 5.49
C ARG A 584 20.59 27.81 5.87
N GLU A 585 20.63 28.72 4.89
CA GLU A 585 20.13 30.08 5.07
C GLU A 585 18.60 30.09 4.98
N GLY A 586 17.94 30.23 6.12
CA GLY A 586 16.49 30.28 6.29
C GLY A 586 16.16 30.19 7.78
N GLY A 587 15.34 31.09 8.32
CA GLY A 587 15.12 31.15 9.76
C GLY A 587 14.28 29.99 10.31
N VAL A 588 14.51 29.67 11.58
CA VAL A 588 13.44 29.20 12.49
C VAL A 588 12.47 30.34 12.74
#